data_AF-A0A7R9MSE5-F1
#
_entry.id   AF-A0A7R9MSE5-F1
#
_cell.length_a   1.000
_cell.length_b   1.000
_cell.length_c   1.000
_cell.angle_alpha   90.00
_cell.angle_beta   90.00
_cell.angle_gamma   90.00
#
_symmetry.space_group_name_H-M   'P 1'
#
loop_
_entity.id
_entity.type
_entity.pdbx_description
1 polymer ?
#
loop_
_entity_poly.entity_id
_entity_poly.type
_entity_poly.pdbx_seq_one_letter_code
_entity_poly.pdbx_strand_id
1 'polypeptide(L)'
;HLSIKDRIQLSTILDTDHNWKLLAAIIPKPDGKTGPLITSSNVKVLEDLLKIGKSPTQALLDFWGTSGRKRATIEDFIRLLNSCHLYRASLLLCKDILKIESYEHLIDINCDDNESINKMMSDMNLNTKNSDQFNDNKNCFDKEFNDLSTKLCQQSTDTNEDKNRILDPSAPNESL
;
A
#
# COMPACT_ATOMS: atom_id res chain seq x y z
N HIS A 1 -15.81 -1.29 2.10
CA HIS A 1 -14.58 -0.69 2.67
C HIS A 1 -13.90 -1.76 3.49
N LEU A 2 -12.59 -1.95 3.37
CA LEU A 2 -11.85 -2.95 4.15
C LEU A 2 -11.84 -2.57 5.64
N SER A 3 -12.01 -3.55 6.54
CA SER A 3 -11.83 -3.28 7.97
C SER A 3 -10.35 -3.08 8.29
N ILE A 4 -10.05 -2.39 9.39
CA ILE A 4 -8.67 -2.18 9.85
C ILE A 4 -7.97 -3.53 10.07
N LYS A 5 -8.69 -4.51 10.62
CA LYS A 5 -8.18 -5.87 10.84
C LYS A 5 -7.78 -6.53 9.53
N ASP A 6 -8.64 -6.50 8.52
CA ASP A 6 -8.38 -7.12 7.22
C ASP A 6 -7.18 -6.45 6.54
N ARG A 7 -7.08 -5.12 6.62
CA ARG A 7 -5.93 -4.37 6.10
C ARG A 7 -4.62 -4.78 6.76
N ILE A 8 -4.61 -4.96 8.08
CA ILE A 8 -3.43 -5.42 8.81
C ILE A 8 -3.03 -6.83 8.35
N GLN A 9 -3.99 -7.76 8.26
CA GLN A 9 -3.73 -9.12 7.81
C GLN A 9 -3.19 -9.16 6.38
N LEU A 10 -3.77 -8.36 5.47
CA LEU A 10 -3.29 -8.22 4.09
C LEU A 10 -1.88 -7.64 4.04
N SER A 11 -1.60 -6.60 4.83
CA SER A 11 -0.25 -6.03 4.89
C SER A 11 0.79 -7.05 5.33
N THR A 12 0.49 -7.87 6.34
CA THR A 12 1.40 -8.93 6.77
C THR A 12 1.71 -9.91 5.63
N ILE A 13 0.70 -10.31 4.84
CA ILE A 13 0.90 -11.25 3.72
C ILE A 13 1.71 -10.60 2.59
N LEU A 14 1.42 -9.34 2.28
CA LEU A 14 2.01 -8.67 1.12
C LEU A 14 3.39 -8.07 1.40
N ASP A 15 3.69 -7.74 2.67
CA ASP A 15 4.99 -7.21 3.08
C ASP A 15 6.06 -8.31 3.22
N THR A 16 5.68 -9.53 3.62
CA THR A 16 6.62 -10.64 3.95
C THR A 16 7.58 -11.00 2.80
N ASP A 17 7.12 -10.98 1.55
CA ASP A 17 7.95 -11.31 0.37
C ASP A 17 8.09 -10.14 -0.62
N HIS A 18 7.88 -8.91 -0.15
CA HIS A 18 7.78 -7.73 -1.01
C HIS A 18 6.74 -7.86 -2.15
N ASN A 19 5.71 -8.69 -1.97
CA ASN A 19 4.62 -8.91 -2.92
C ASN A 19 3.85 -7.62 -3.25
N TRP A 20 3.88 -6.63 -2.36
CA TRP A 20 3.37 -5.29 -2.62
C TRP A 20 4.02 -4.61 -3.85
N LYS A 21 5.25 -4.98 -4.23
CA LYS A 21 5.92 -4.47 -5.44
C LYS A 21 5.28 -5.03 -6.71
N LEU A 22 4.92 -6.31 -6.70
CA LEU A 22 4.19 -6.95 -7.82
C LEU A 22 2.87 -6.23 -8.04
N LEU A 23 2.15 -5.98 -6.95
CA LEU A 23 0.91 -5.22 -6.97
C LEU A 23 1.13 -3.79 -7.49
N ALA A 24 2.12 -3.07 -6.96
CA ALA A 24 2.44 -1.71 -7.38
C ALA A 24 2.71 -1.60 -8.89
N ALA A 25 3.38 -2.60 -9.47
CA ALA A 25 3.74 -2.62 -10.88
C ALA A 25 2.53 -2.79 -11.84
N ILE A 26 1.41 -3.33 -11.35
CA ILE A 26 0.24 -3.63 -12.20
C ILE A 26 -0.95 -2.71 -11.94
N ILE A 27 -0.96 -1.94 -10.86
CA ILE A 27 -2.08 -1.02 -10.58
C ILE A 27 -2.20 -0.02 -11.74
N PRO A 28 -3.32 0.00 -12.48
CA PRO A 28 -3.48 0.87 -13.63
C PRO A 28 -3.79 2.30 -13.19
N LYS A 29 -3.47 3.27 -14.07
CA LYS A 29 -3.92 4.65 -13.88
C LYS A 29 -5.45 4.73 -14.04
N PRO A 30 -6.14 5.50 -13.18
CA PRO A 30 -7.61 5.55 -13.15
C PRO A 30 -8.26 6.21 -14.38
N ASP A 31 -7.51 7.02 -15.13
CA ASP A 31 -8.04 7.80 -16.27
C ASP A 31 -7.87 7.08 -17.63
N GLY A 32 -7.64 5.76 -17.64
CA GLY A 32 -7.37 5.02 -18.88
C GLY A 32 -6.03 5.37 -19.54
N LYS A 33 -5.17 6.13 -18.84
CA LYS A 33 -3.80 6.40 -19.26
C LYS A 33 -2.98 5.11 -19.22
N THR A 34 -2.06 4.96 -20.17
CA THR A 34 -1.17 3.80 -20.20
C THR A 34 -0.16 3.82 -19.05
N GLY A 35 0.21 2.62 -18.62
CA GLY A 35 1.23 2.38 -17.61
C GLY A 35 0.72 2.38 -16.17
N PRO A 36 1.59 2.00 -15.22
CA PRO A 36 1.23 1.84 -13.83
C PRO A 36 1.00 3.18 -13.14
N LEU A 37 0.11 3.17 -12.16
CA LEU A 37 -0.13 4.28 -11.25
C LEU A 37 1.10 4.56 -10.39
N ILE A 38 1.78 3.50 -9.94
CA ILE A 38 2.94 3.58 -9.07
C ILE A 38 4.21 3.58 -9.92
N THR A 39 4.98 4.66 -9.82
CA THR A 39 6.25 4.79 -10.54
C THR A 39 7.42 4.21 -9.74
N SER A 40 8.58 4.03 -10.36
CA SER A 40 9.80 3.60 -9.67
C SER A 40 10.23 4.56 -8.55
N SER A 41 9.94 5.85 -8.67
CA SER A 41 10.16 6.83 -7.59
C SER A 41 9.26 6.54 -6.39
N ASN A 42 7.97 6.26 -6.62
CA ASN A 42 7.04 5.89 -5.54
C ASN A 42 7.47 4.57 -4.87
N VAL A 43 7.96 3.61 -5.64
CA VAL A 43 8.47 2.34 -5.08
C VAL A 43 9.63 2.60 -4.13
N LYS A 44 10.58 3.48 -4.47
CA LYS A 44 11.68 3.85 -3.55
C LYS A 44 11.17 4.45 -2.24
N VAL A 45 10.17 5.33 -2.30
CA VAL A 45 9.56 5.91 -1.09
C VAL A 45 8.89 4.82 -0.24
N LEU A 46 8.21 3.86 -0.87
CA LEU A 46 7.63 2.71 -0.17
C LEU A 46 8.71 1.80 0.43
N GLU A 47 9.86 1.62 -0.22
CA GLU A 47 11.00 0.90 0.36
C GLU A 47 11.58 1.63 1.58
N ASP A 48 11.61 2.96 1.56
CA ASP A 48 12.07 3.75 2.71
C ASP A 48 11.13 3.60 3.92
N LEU A 49 9.83 3.32 3.72
CA LEU A 49 8.91 3.01 4.81
C LEU A 49 9.29 1.74 5.58
N LEU A 50 9.86 0.74 4.90
CA LEU A 50 10.33 -0.49 5.54
C LEU A 50 11.47 -0.19 6.54
N LYS A 51 12.33 0.78 6.23
CA LYS A 51 13.47 1.17 7.09
C LYS A 51 13.03 1.78 8.42
N ILE A 52 11.83 2.37 8.45
CA ILE A 52 11.22 2.96 9.65
C ILE A 52 10.13 2.07 10.27
N GLY A 53 10.07 0.79 9.87
CA GLY A 53 9.16 -0.19 10.45
C GLY A 53 7.68 -0.03 10.05
N LYS A 54 7.41 0.64 8.92
CA LYS A 54 6.04 0.82 8.43
C LYS A 54 5.72 -0.06 7.25
N SER A 55 4.44 -0.40 7.12
CA SER A 55 3.93 -1.22 6.03
C SER A 55 3.84 -0.43 4.72
N PRO A 56 4.62 -0.78 3.68
CA PRO A 56 4.44 -0.22 2.34
C PRO A 56 3.09 -0.64 1.75
N THR A 57 2.57 -1.82 2.07
CA THR A 57 1.24 -2.24 1.62
C THR A 57 0.15 -1.30 2.12
N GLN A 58 0.17 -0.91 3.40
CA GLN A 58 -0.85 -0.02 3.94
C GLN A 58 -0.82 1.34 3.25
N ALA A 59 0.37 1.93 3.09
CA ALA A 59 0.56 3.20 2.40
C ALA A 59 0.13 3.12 0.93
N LEU A 60 0.47 2.02 0.24
CA LEU A 60 0.04 1.77 -1.13
C LEU A 60 -1.48 1.71 -1.25
N LEU A 61 -2.15 0.97 -0.37
CA LEU A 61 -3.61 0.84 -0.38
C LEU A 61 -4.31 2.15 0.01
N ASP A 62 -3.73 2.95 0.91
CA ASP A 62 -4.26 4.28 1.27
C ASP A 62 -4.19 5.22 0.07
N PHE A 63 -3.02 5.27 -0.58
CA PHE A 63 -2.83 6.08 -1.78
C PHE A 63 -3.73 5.63 -2.92
N TRP A 64 -3.78 4.33 -3.20
CA TRP A 64 -4.60 3.80 -4.29
C TRP A 64 -6.09 4.00 -4.04
N GLY A 65 -6.54 3.87 -2.79
CA GLY A 65 -7.94 4.10 -2.40
C GLY A 65 -8.41 5.55 -2.56
N THR A 66 -7.49 6.52 -2.53
CA THR A 66 -7.77 7.95 -2.75
C THR A 66 -7.42 8.44 -4.17
N SER A 67 -6.76 7.61 -4.98
CA SER A 67 -6.28 7.99 -6.30
C SER A 67 -7.38 7.96 -7.37
N GLY A 68 -7.47 9.05 -8.15
CA GLY A 68 -8.32 9.14 -9.34
C GLY A 68 -9.77 9.53 -9.09
N ARG A 69 -10.56 9.58 -10.18
CA ARG A 69 -12.00 9.88 -10.11
C ARG A 69 -12.83 8.66 -9.75
N LYS A 70 -12.44 7.47 -10.23
CA LYS A 70 -13.08 6.19 -9.90
C LYS A 70 -12.34 5.55 -8.75
N ARG A 71 -13.02 5.38 -7.61
CA ARG A 71 -12.45 4.69 -6.45
C ARG A 71 -12.30 3.21 -6.76
N ALA A 72 -11.14 2.66 -6.42
CA ALA A 72 -10.88 1.24 -6.49
C ALA A 72 -11.83 0.46 -5.57
N THR A 73 -12.38 -0.64 -6.09
CA THR A 73 -13.25 -1.54 -5.33
C THR A 73 -12.46 -2.75 -4.80
N ILE A 74 -13.05 -3.48 -3.85
CA ILE A 74 -12.48 -4.75 -3.36
C ILE A 74 -12.39 -5.77 -4.49
N GLU A 75 -13.34 -5.77 -5.43
CA GLU A 75 -13.34 -6.62 -6.61
C GLU A 75 -12.16 -6.29 -7.54
N ASP A 76 -11.88 -5.01 -7.77
CA ASP A 76 -10.71 -4.58 -8.54
C ASP A 76 -9.42 -5.04 -7.86
N PHE A 77 -9.38 -5.00 -6.53
CA PHE A 77 -8.22 -5.46 -5.78
C PHE A 77 -8.01 -6.98 -5.90
N ILE A 78 -9.07 -7.77 -5.79
CA ILE A 78 -9.01 -9.22 -5.97
C ILE A 78 -8.54 -9.58 -7.38
N ARG A 79 -9.04 -8.88 -8.40
CA ARG A 79 -8.59 -9.06 -9.79
C ARG A 79 -7.09 -8.84 -9.94
N LEU A 80 -6.56 -7.73 -9.41
CA LEU A 80 -5.13 -7.43 -9.44
C LEU A 80 -4.30 -8.48 -8.68
N LEU A 81 -4.75 -8.92 -7.51
CA LEU A 81 -4.06 -9.97 -6.75
C LEU A 81 -4.00 -11.29 -7.53
N ASN A 82 -5.08 -11.66 -8.22
CA ASN A 82 -5.09 -12.86 -9.07
C ASN A 82 -4.16 -12.72 -10.26
N SER A 83 -4.10 -11.54 -10.91
CA SER A 83 -3.15 -11.27 -12.01
C SER A 83 -1.69 -11.36 -11.58
N CYS A 84 -1.38 -11.09 -10.31
CA CYS A 84 -0.03 -11.27 -9.74
C CYS A 84 0.19 -12.66 -9.11
N HIS A 85 -0.74 -13.60 -9.26
CA HIS A 85 -0.70 -14.92 -8.60
C HIS A 85 -0.62 -14.86 -7.06
N LEU A 86 -1.12 -13.77 -6.46
CA LEU A 86 -1.15 -13.55 -5.00
C LEU A 86 -2.40 -14.19 -4.38
N TYR A 87 -2.58 -15.49 -4.63
CA TYR A 87 -3.80 -16.23 -4.29
C TYR A 87 -4.10 -16.27 -2.79
N ARG A 88 -3.08 -16.25 -1.93
CA ARG A 88 -3.28 -16.20 -0.47
C ARG A 88 -3.98 -14.93 -0.02
N ALA A 89 -3.57 -13.78 -0.54
CA ALA A 89 -4.19 -12.50 -0.25
C ALA A 89 -5.59 -12.40 -0.87
N SER A 90 -5.74 -12.90 -2.11
CA SER A 90 -7.03 -12.98 -2.80
C SER A 90 -8.05 -13.82 -2.03
N LEU A 91 -7.64 -15.01 -1.58
CA LEU A 91 -8.50 -15.92 -0.82
C LEU A 91 -8.96 -15.31 0.50
N LEU A 92 -8.07 -14.57 1.18
CA LEU A 92 -8.42 -13.84 2.41
C LEU A 92 -9.55 -12.84 2.15
N LEU A 93 -9.45 -12.05 1.08
CA LEU A 93 -10.50 -11.09 0.70
C LEU A 93 -11.82 -11.78 0.34
N CYS A 94 -11.78 -12.87 -0.42
CA CYS A 94 -12.97 -13.60 -0.82
C CYS A 94 -13.72 -14.19 0.39
N LYS A 95 -12.99 -14.84 1.30
CA LYS A 95 -13.58 -15.50 2.47
C LYS A 95 -14.06 -14.51 3.52
N ASP A 96 -13.23 -13.54 3.88
CA ASP A 96 -13.49 -12.70 5.05
C ASP A 96 -14.36 -11.49 4.71
N ILE A 97 -14.34 -11.01 3.46
CA ILE A 97 -15.02 -9.77 3.07
C ILE A 97 -16.23 -10.05 2.18
N LEU A 98 -16.05 -10.82 1.11
CA LEU A 98 -17.15 -11.12 0.19
C LEU A 98 -18.01 -12.29 0.66
N LYS A 99 -17.54 -13.09 1.62
CA LYS A 99 -18.18 -14.34 2.08
C LYS A 99 -18.48 -15.30 0.93
N ILE A 100 -17.59 -15.32 -0.07
CA ILE A 100 -17.67 -16.22 -1.22
C ILE A 100 -16.64 -17.32 -1.02
N GLU A 101 -17.02 -18.56 -1.32
CA GLU A 101 -16.19 -19.74 -1.05
C GLU A 101 -14.99 -19.88 -2.00
N SER A 102 -15.05 -19.25 -3.18
CA SER A 102 -14.03 -19.35 -4.23
C SER A 102 -13.84 -18.03 -4.97
N TYR A 103 -12.60 -17.75 -5.37
CA TYR A 103 -12.24 -16.62 -6.24
C TYR A 103 -12.40 -16.96 -7.73
N GLU A 104 -12.72 -18.22 -8.08
CA GLU A 104 -12.87 -18.69 -9.47
C GLU A 104 -13.94 -17.92 -10.24
N HIS A 105 -15.03 -17.52 -9.56
CA HIS A 105 -16.08 -16.68 -10.15
C HIS A 105 -15.66 -15.22 -10.44
N LEU A 106 -14.51 -14.77 -9.91
CA LEU A 106 -13.97 -13.43 -10.12
C LEU A 106 -12.88 -13.39 -11.20
N ILE A 107 -12.58 -14.56 -11.81
CA ILE A 107 -11.63 -14.71 -12.91
C ILE A 107 -12.37 -14.56 -14.24
N ASP A 108 -12.95 -13.40 -14.50
CA ASP A 108 -13.33 -13.00 -15.85
C ASP A 108 -12.21 -12.14 -16.44
N ILE A 109 -11.10 -12.75 -16.87
CA ILE A 109 -10.07 -12.06 -17.66
C ILE A 109 -9.53 -12.99 -18.76
N ASN A 110 -9.82 -12.61 -20.01
CA ASN A 110 -8.99 -12.85 -21.19
C ASN A 110 -7.50 -12.66 -20.85
N CYS A 111 -6.79 -13.77 -20.66
CA CYS A 111 -5.39 -13.81 -20.30
C CYS A 111 -4.51 -13.93 -21.55
N ASP A 112 -4.47 -12.90 -22.39
CA ASP A 112 -3.63 -12.90 -23.60
C ASP A 112 -2.24 -12.23 -23.46
N ASP A 113 -1.92 -11.55 -22.35
CA ASP A 113 -0.66 -10.76 -22.28
C ASP A 113 0.27 -11.13 -21.10
N ASN A 114 0.46 -12.42 -20.81
CA ASN A 114 1.49 -12.88 -19.87
C ASN A 114 2.93 -12.50 -20.31
N GLU A 115 3.13 -12.17 -21.58
CA GLU A 115 4.41 -11.71 -22.13
C GLU A 115 4.74 -10.26 -21.73
N SER A 116 3.73 -9.43 -21.45
CA SER A 116 3.92 -8.01 -21.07
C SER A 116 4.47 -7.84 -19.65
N ILE A 117 4.16 -8.76 -18.73
CA ILE A 117 4.58 -8.69 -17.32
C ILE A 117 6.10 -8.94 -17.19
N ASN A 118 6.61 -9.99 -17.85
CA ASN A 118 8.05 -10.30 -17.85
C ASN A 118 8.88 -9.23 -18.58
N LYS A 119 8.30 -8.60 -19.61
CA LYS A 119 8.94 -7.51 -20.36
C LYS A 119 9.01 -6.20 -19.58
N MET A 120 7.99 -5.87 -18.77
CA MET A 120 8.03 -4.67 -17.92
C MET A 120 8.97 -4.81 -16.70
N MET A 121 9.16 -6.03 -16.17
CA MET A 121 10.14 -6.27 -15.09
C MET A 121 11.59 -6.14 -15.55
N SER A 122 11.88 -6.52 -16.80
CA SER A 122 13.23 -6.41 -17.35
C SER A 122 13.63 -4.95 -17.58
N ASP A 123 12.69 -4.07 -17.96
CA ASP A 123 12.93 -2.64 -18.13
C ASP A 123 13.21 -1.89 -16.80
N MET A 124 12.76 -2.42 -15.66
CA MET A 124 13.02 -1.81 -14.34
C MET A 124 14.41 -2.16 -13.77
N ASN A 125 15.07 -3.20 -14.30
CA ASN A 125 16.36 -3.69 -13.81
C ASN A 125 17.57 -3.25 -14.65
N LEU A 126 17.38 -2.39 -15.67
CA LEU A 126 18.45 -1.87 -16.52
C LEU A 126 18.29 -0.37 -16.78
N ASN A 127 18.41 0.49 -15.77
CA ASN A 127 18.91 1.85 -16.03
C ASN A 127 19.55 2.53 -14.81
N THR A 128 20.82 2.22 -14.55
CA THR A 128 21.70 3.02 -13.68
C THR A 128 22.52 4.04 -14.48
N LYS A 129 22.36 4.17 -15.80
CA LYS A 129 23.13 5.12 -16.60
C LYS A 129 22.32 5.54 -17.83
N ASN A 130 21.58 6.64 -17.72
CA ASN A 130 21.50 7.70 -18.73
C ASN A 130 20.59 8.82 -18.22
N SER A 131 21.18 10.01 -18.10
CA SER A 131 20.47 11.25 -17.87
C SER A 131 19.79 11.73 -19.15
N ASP A 132 18.80 12.59 -18.91
CA ASP A 132 18.31 13.65 -19.79
C ASP A 132 17.12 13.37 -20.71
N GLN A 133 16.16 14.30 -20.58
CA GLN A 133 14.96 14.55 -21.39
C GLN A 133 13.70 13.73 -21.06
N PHE A 134 12.97 14.13 -20.01
CA PHE A 134 11.50 14.33 -20.01
C PHE A 134 11.12 15.18 -18.77
N ASN A 135 11.27 16.50 -18.92
CA ASN A 135 10.55 17.56 -18.19
C ASN A 135 9.43 17.99 -19.16
N ASP A 136 8.14 18.06 -18.81
CA ASP A 136 7.54 18.85 -17.75
C ASP A 136 6.23 18.19 -17.26
N ASN A 137 6.19 17.69 -16.01
CA ASN A 137 4.98 17.59 -15.15
C ASN A 137 5.26 16.87 -13.81
N LYS A 138 6.47 17.03 -13.25
CA LYS A 138 6.94 16.25 -12.09
C LYS A 138 6.59 16.81 -10.70
N ASN A 139 5.97 17.98 -10.58
CA ASN A 139 5.92 18.68 -9.28
C ASN A 139 4.62 18.63 -8.48
N CYS A 140 3.53 18.03 -8.99
CA CYS A 140 2.26 17.96 -8.23
C CYS A 140 1.97 16.57 -7.64
N PHE A 141 2.33 15.50 -8.36
CA PHE A 141 1.95 14.12 -8.00
C PHE A 141 2.86 13.52 -6.92
N ASP A 142 4.16 13.81 -6.99
CA ASP A 142 5.15 13.36 -6.01
C ASP A 142 4.96 14.02 -4.64
N LYS A 143 4.38 15.24 -4.61
CA LYS A 143 4.10 15.97 -3.38
C LYS A 143 2.97 15.34 -2.58
N GLU A 144 1.89 14.92 -3.24
CA GLU A 144 0.73 14.32 -2.57
C GLU A 144 1.08 12.96 -1.94
N PHE A 145 1.88 12.13 -2.62
CA PHE A 145 2.37 10.86 -2.08
C PHE A 145 3.31 11.05 -0.88
N ASN A 146 4.24 12.01 -0.98
CA ASN A 146 5.13 12.35 0.13
C ASN A 146 4.35 12.93 1.31
N ASP A 147 3.36 13.81 1.08
CA ASP A 147 2.53 14.38 2.15
C ASP A 147 1.70 13.30 2.87
N LEU A 148 1.15 12.31 2.15
CA LEU A 148 0.48 11.14 2.75
C LEU A 148 1.46 10.26 3.55
N SER A 149 2.65 10.00 3.01
CA SER A 149 3.72 9.27 3.71
C SER A 149 4.17 9.99 4.99
N THR A 150 4.27 11.32 4.94
CA THR A 150 4.68 12.15 6.08
C THR A 150 3.59 12.16 7.16
N LYS A 151 2.31 12.25 6.78
CA LYS A 151 1.16 12.13 7.71
C LYS A 151 1.09 10.77 8.41
N LEU A 152 1.42 9.68 7.71
CA LEU A 152 1.57 8.35 8.30
C LEU A 152 2.77 8.27 9.27
N CYS A 153 3.70 9.23 9.24
CA CYS A 153 4.87 9.34 10.13
C CYS A 153 4.60 10.11 11.40
N GLN A 154 3.78 11.17 11.34
CA GLN A 154 3.43 11.93 12.53
C GLN A 154 2.38 11.26 13.43
N GLN A 155 1.56 10.32 12.93
CA GLN A 155 0.53 9.68 13.76
C GLN A 155 1.09 8.71 14.83
N SER A 156 2.39 8.42 14.83
CA SER A 156 3.03 7.50 15.79
C SER A 156 3.64 8.19 17.01
N THR A 157 3.59 9.53 17.13
CA THR A 157 4.23 10.26 18.25
C THR A 157 3.27 10.80 19.31
N ASP A 158 1.95 10.75 19.11
CA ASP A 158 1.03 11.55 19.94
C ASP A 158 0.17 10.75 20.94
N THR A 159 0.55 9.53 21.33
CA THR A 159 -0.20 8.76 22.36
C THR A 159 0.58 8.41 23.62
N ASN A 160 1.73 9.05 23.89
CA ASN A 160 2.57 8.71 25.06
C ASN A 160 2.95 9.91 25.96
N GLU A 161 2.05 10.88 26.14
CA GLU A 161 2.19 11.84 27.24
C GLU A 161 0.81 12.18 27.81
N ASP A 162 0.24 11.30 28.65
CA ASP A 162 -0.80 11.72 29.63
C ASP A 162 -1.24 10.61 30.61
N LYS A 163 -0.29 9.84 31.17
CA LYS A 163 -0.61 8.87 32.25
C LYS A 163 0.32 8.84 33.47
N ASN A 164 1.20 9.82 33.66
CA ASN A 164 2.02 9.91 34.88
C ASN A 164 1.83 11.23 35.61
N ARG A 165 0.65 11.42 36.20
CA ARG A 165 0.50 12.32 37.34
C ARG A 165 -0.58 11.77 38.27
N ILE A 166 -0.22 11.74 39.57
CA ILE A 166 -1.05 11.46 40.74
C ILE A 166 -1.07 9.98 41.18
N LEU A 167 -0.15 9.62 42.08
CA LEU A 167 -0.42 9.40 43.51
C LEU A 167 0.89 9.03 44.22
N ASP A 168 1.39 9.96 45.03
CA ASP A 168 2.49 9.74 45.98
C ASP A 168 1.87 9.48 47.37
N PRO A 169 2.03 8.29 47.99
CA PRO A 169 1.46 8.01 49.30
C PRO A 169 2.56 7.91 50.35
N SER A 170 2.85 8.98 51.09
CA SER A 170 3.62 8.87 52.34
C SER A 170 3.48 10.08 53.29
N ALA A 171 2.48 10.01 54.19
CA ALA A 171 2.46 10.35 55.64
C ALA A 171 3.06 11.69 56.19
N PRO A 172 2.87 12.06 57.48
CA PRO A 172 1.90 11.61 58.50
C PRO A 172 1.03 12.75 59.10
N ASN A 173 -0.02 12.36 59.82
CA ASN A 173 -0.75 13.21 60.77
C ASN A 173 0.17 13.58 61.96
N GLU A 174 0.35 14.86 62.23
CA GLU A 174 0.67 15.36 63.57
C GLU A 174 -0.23 16.55 63.93
N SER A 175 -0.62 16.52 65.19
CA SER A 175 -1.62 17.31 65.90
C SER A 175 -1.24 18.77 66.13
N LEU A 176 -2.25 19.63 66.28
CA LEU A 176 -2.47 20.48 67.46
C LEU A 176 -3.87 21.09 67.43
#